data_AF-X1SAJ2-F1
#
_entry.id   AF-X1SAJ2-F1
#
_cell.length_a   1.000
_cell.length_b   1.000
_cell.length_c   1.000
_cell.angle_alpha   90.00
_cell.angle_beta   90.00
_cell.angle_gamma   90.00
#
_symmetry.space_group_name_H-M   'P 1'
#
loop_
_entity.id
_entity.type
_entity.pdbx_description
1 polymer ?
#
loop_
_entity_poly.entity_id
_entity_poly.type
_entity_poly.pdbx_seq_one_letter_code
_entity_poly.pdbx_strand_id
1 'polypeptide(L)'
;MGLQINSIESLLRGISVPAGQKLEVIVGDTVRVHMGVDYRGPAISGKVHVSYGRQDTWFNEDGNKQSDINVSFGQSRDWQPYEIICDVPISGATGTGYDLQAKIMGVPG
;
A
#
# COMPACT_ATOMS: atom_id res chain seq x y z
N MET A 1 2.55 20.40 5.22
CA MET A 1 3.23 19.79 4.07
C MET A 1 2.66 18.38 4.00
N GLY A 2 1.68 18.14 3.12
CA GLY A 2 0.84 16.94 3.20
C GLY A 2 1.14 15.99 2.04
N LEU A 3 1.28 14.71 2.34
CA LEU A 3 1.45 13.65 1.36
C LEU A 3 0.08 13.00 1.16
N GLN A 4 -0.42 12.98 -0.09
CA GLN A 4 -1.75 12.49 -0.42
C GLN A 4 -1.63 11.23 -1.28
N ILE A 5 -2.18 10.12 -0.78
CA ILE A 5 -2.29 8.86 -1.54
C ILE A 5 -3.57 8.97 -2.37
N ASN A 6 -3.44 9.03 -3.70
CA ASN A 6 -4.56 9.35 -4.59
C ASN A 6 -5.27 8.09 -5.14
N SER A 7 -4.60 6.94 -5.21
CA SER A 7 -5.24 5.67 -5.60
C SER A 7 -4.43 4.46 -5.14
N ILE A 8 -5.14 3.41 -4.72
CA ILE A 8 -4.63 2.06 -4.53
C ILE A 8 -5.45 1.18 -5.48
N GLU A 9 -4.78 0.63 -6.50
CA GLU A 9 -5.34 -0.34 -7.43
C GLU A 9 -4.61 -1.66 -7.20
N SER A 10 -5.31 -2.78 -7.15
CA SER A 10 -4.67 -4.10 -6.92
C SER A 10 -4.65 -4.92 -8.23
N LEU A 11 -3.89 -6.01 -8.34
CA LEU A 11 -4.07 -6.99 -9.41
C LEU A 11 -3.66 -8.40 -8.85
N LEU A 12 -4.58 -9.29 -8.50
CA LEU A 12 -4.49 -10.76 -8.25
C LEU A 12 -5.03 -11.70 -9.38
N ARG A 13 -4.30 -12.31 -10.31
CA ARG A 13 -3.09 -11.92 -11.05
C ARG A 13 -3.00 -10.44 -11.51
N GLY A 14 -4.00 -9.57 -11.40
CA GLY A 14 -5.47 -9.69 -11.58
C GLY A 14 -6.46 -8.78 -10.77
N ILE A 15 -6.98 -9.14 -9.59
CA ILE A 15 -7.85 -8.35 -8.68
C ILE A 15 -7.32 -6.96 -8.31
N SER A 16 -7.94 -5.92 -8.89
CA SER A 16 -7.95 -4.55 -8.36
C SER A 16 -9.04 -4.35 -7.34
N VAL A 17 -8.63 -3.92 -6.15
CA VAL A 17 -9.50 -3.46 -5.10
C VAL A 17 -9.25 -1.96 -5.04
N PRO A 18 -10.13 -1.16 -5.66
CA PRO A 18 -10.11 0.29 -5.49
C PRO A 18 -10.02 0.65 -4.01
N ALA A 19 -9.31 1.73 -3.69
CA ALA A 19 -9.22 2.25 -2.33
C ALA A 19 -10.61 2.29 -1.66
N GLY A 20 -10.73 1.65 -0.48
CA GLY A 20 -11.97 1.55 0.28
C GLY A 20 -12.84 0.31 -0.01
N GLN A 21 -12.44 -0.57 -0.94
CA GLN A 21 -13.08 -1.86 -1.13
C GLN A 21 -12.42 -2.98 -0.31
N LYS A 22 -13.20 -4.04 -0.06
CA LYS A 22 -12.71 -5.24 0.63
C LYS A 22 -12.09 -6.22 -0.35
N LEU A 23 -11.02 -6.86 0.09
CA LEU A 23 -10.26 -7.87 -0.62
C LEU A 23 -10.73 -9.28 -0.21
N GLU A 24 -10.76 -10.17 -1.19
CA GLU A 24 -10.82 -11.62 -1.01
C GLU A 24 -9.43 -12.19 -1.27
N VAL A 25 -8.93 -13.01 -0.35
CA VAL A 25 -7.57 -13.57 -0.40
C VAL A 25 -7.57 -15.07 -0.19
N ILE A 26 -6.66 -15.76 -0.87
CA ILE A 26 -6.41 -17.19 -0.70
C ILE A 26 -4.96 -17.37 -0.24
N VAL A 27 -4.77 -18.20 0.79
CA VAL A 27 -3.42 -18.54 1.27
C VAL A 27 -2.57 -19.13 0.16
N GLY A 28 -1.36 -18.60 0.02
CA GLY A 28 -0.43 -18.94 -1.05
C GLY A 28 -0.47 -17.98 -2.24
N ASP A 29 -1.50 -17.13 -2.34
CA ASP A 29 -1.55 -16.08 -3.35
C ASP A 29 -0.63 -14.90 -3.00
N THR A 30 -0.35 -14.10 -4.02
CA THR A 30 0.28 -12.80 -3.87
C THR A 30 -0.67 -11.73 -4.38
N VAL A 31 -0.93 -10.74 -3.53
CA VAL A 31 -1.66 -9.53 -3.93
C VAL A 31 -0.64 -8.53 -4.44
N ARG A 32 -0.75 -8.13 -5.71
CA ARG A 32 0.01 -7.00 -6.22
C ARG A 32 -0.76 -5.72 -5.98
N VAL A 33 -0.11 -4.73 -5.40
CA VAL A 33 -0.66 -3.41 -5.10
C VAL A 33 0.07 -2.38 -5.94
N HIS A 34 -0.68 -1.63 -6.73
CA HIS A 34 -0.25 -0.46 -7.48
C HIS A 34 -0.70 0.80 -6.72
N MET A 35 0.26 1.64 -6.37
CA MET A 35 0.01 2.89 -5.65
C MET A 35 0.48 4.08 -6.49
N GLY A 36 -0.44 5.01 -6.73
CA GLY A 36 -0.14 6.31 -7.29
C GLY A 36 0.10 7.34 -6.18
N VAL A 37 1.28 7.92 -6.14
CA VAL A 37 1.67 8.94 -5.15
C VAL A 37 2.12 10.20 -5.89
N ASP A 38 1.46 11.32 -5.62
CA ASP A 38 1.93 12.62 -6.08
C ASP A 38 2.83 13.25 -5.01
N TYR A 39 4.05 13.63 -5.40
CA TYR A 39 5.03 14.22 -4.49
C TYR A 39 5.50 15.60 -4.95
N ARG A 40 5.63 16.52 -3.98
CA ARG A 40 6.28 17.82 -4.14
C ARG A 40 7.03 18.18 -2.86
N GLY A 41 8.32 18.51 -2.99
CA GLY A 41 9.16 18.85 -1.84
C GLY A 41 10.64 18.60 -2.09
N PRO A 42 11.48 18.64 -1.02
CA PRO A 42 12.88 18.23 -1.06
C PRO A 42 13.06 16.77 -1.50
N ALA A 43 14.27 16.35 -1.84
CA ALA A 43 14.51 14.92 -2.05
C ALA A 43 14.30 14.18 -0.72
N ILE A 44 13.53 13.09 -0.74
CA ILE A 44 13.28 12.26 0.44
C ILE A 44 13.28 10.79 0.07
N SER A 45 13.82 9.97 0.96
CA SER A 45 13.80 8.51 0.85
C SER A 45 13.15 7.94 2.09
N GLY A 46 12.38 6.88 1.93
CA GLY A 46 11.66 6.24 3.01
C GLY A 46 11.29 4.83 2.64
N LYS A 47 10.30 4.28 3.35
CA LYS A 47 9.74 2.97 3.07
C LYS A 47 8.24 3.08 2.92
N VAL A 48 7.65 2.42 1.94
CA VAL A 48 6.22 2.16 1.94
C VAL A 48 6.00 0.80 2.57
N HIS A 49 5.27 0.81 3.67
CA HIS A 49 4.80 -0.37 4.36
C HIS A 49 3.39 -0.67 3.86
N VAL A 50 3.20 -1.86 3.27
CA VAL A 50 1.90 -2.33 2.82
C VAL A 50 1.55 -3.60 3.57
N SER A 51 0.38 -3.62 4.18
CA SER A 51 -0.15 -4.75 4.95
C SER A 51 -1.62 -5.00 4.61
N TYR A 52 -2.09 -6.22 4.88
CA TYR A 52 -3.50 -6.57 4.76
C TYR A 52 -4.02 -7.02 6.12
N GLY A 53 -5.31 -6.79 6.35
CA GLY A 53 -5.89 -6.99 7.68
C GLY A 53 -7.38 -6.80 7.69
N ARG A 54 -7.96 -6.54 8.86
CA ARG A 54 -9.36 -6.14 9.00
C ARG A 54 -9.46 -4.79 9.68
N GLN A 55 -10.18 -3.88 9.06
CA GLN A 55 -10.50 -2.58 9.63
C GLN A 55 -11.75 -2.70 10.51
N ASP A 56 -11.53 -2.71 11.83
CA ASP A 56 -12.57 -2.53 12.85
C ASP A 56 -12.41 -1.14 13.49
N THR A 57 -12.42 -1.04 14.83
CA THR A 57 -12.08 0.20 15.56
C THR A 57 -10.63 0.65 15.32
N TRP A 58 -9.74 -0.30 15.05
CA TRP A 58 -8.36 -0.09 14.60
C TRP A 58 -8.06 -1.09 13.48
N PHE A 59 -7.00 -0.83 12.69
CA PHE A 59 -6.57 -1.76 11.66
C PHE A 59 -5.84 -2.94 12.32
N ASN A 60 -6.43 -4.13 12.19
CA ASN A 60 -5.88 -5.38 12.68
C ASN A 60 -5.17 -6.10 11.54
N GLU A 61 -3.83 -6.00 11.49
CA GLU A 61 -3.02 -6.75 10.53
C GLU A 61 -3.23 -8.26 10.68
N ASP A 62 -3.55 -8.95 9.58
CA ASP A 62 -3.74 -10.40 9.59
C ASP A 62 -2.39 -11.11 9.50
N GLY A 63 -1.73 -11.17 10.66
CA GLY A 63 -0.37 -11.68 10.82
C GLY A 63 0.71 -10.65 10.49
N ASN A 64 1.95 -10.98 10.83
CA ASN A 64 3.15 -10.14 10.61
C ASN A 64 3.59 -10.11 9.13
N LYS A 65 2.62 -10.08 8.20
CA LYS A 65 2.80 -10.33 6.76
C LYS A 65 2.62 -9.01 6.02
N GLN A 66 3.72 -8.28 5.92
CA GLN A 66 3.82 -6.97 5.27
C GLN A 66 4.79 -7.03 4.09
N SER A 67 4.68 -6.05 3.20
CA SER A 67 5.69 -5.75 2.19
C SER A 67 6.25 -4.36 2.47
N ASP A 68 7.54 -4.28 2.79
CA ASP A 68 8.25 -3.02 2.98
C ASP A 68 9.10 -2.72 1.76
N ILE A 69 8.79 -1.64 1.05
CA ILE A 69 9.50 -1.23 -0.16
C ILE A 69 10.20 0.08 0.06
N ASN A 70 11.50 0.13 -0.23
CA ASN A 70 12.24 1.39 -0.25
C ASN A 70 11.74 2.26 -1.40
N VAL A 71 11.40 3.50 -1.10
CA VAL A 71 10.99 4.49 -2.10
C VAL A 71 11.86 5.74 -1.99
N SER A 72 12.11 6.37 -3.13
CA SER A 72 12.83 7.63 -3.22
C SER A 72 12.06 8.60 -4.09
N PHE A 73 11.79 9.78 -3.56
CA PHE A 73 11.17 10.87 -4.28
C PHE A 73 12.23 11.95 -4.55
N GLY A 74 12.35 12.34 -5.81
CA GLY A 74 13.23 13.43 -6.21
C GLY A 74 12.72 14.78 -5.71
N GLN A 75 13.63 15.73 -5.53
CA GLN A 75 13.22 17.11 -5.25
C GLN A 75 12.36 17.65 -6.39
N SER A 76 11.25 18.31 -6.06
CA SER A 76 10.39 18.94 -7.05
C SER A 76 9.66 20.14 -6.46
N ARG A 77 9.54 21.20 -7.28
CA ARG A 77 8.70 22.36 -7.01
C ARG A 77 7.26 22.20 -7.51
N ASP A 78 7.04 21.23 -8.39
CA ASP A 78 5.73 20.86 -8.93
C ASP A 78 5.31 19.49 -8.40
N TRP A 79 4.02 19.16 -8.48
CA TRP A 79 3.57 17.80 -8.18
C TRP A 79 4.07 16.84 -9.25
N GLN A 80 4.75 15.79 -8.82
CA GLN A 80 5.27 14.75 -9.70
C GLN A 80 4.61 13.42 -9.34
N PRO A 81 4.05 12.68 -10.31
CA PRO A 81 3.47 11.37 -10.07
C PRO A 81 4.57 10.32 -9.94
N TYR A 82 4.40 9.43 -8.97
CA TYR A 82 5.22 8.24 -8.76
C TYR A 82 4.30 7.02 -8.71
N GLU A 83 4.72 5.96 -9.37
CA GLU A 83 4.09 4.65 -9.28
C GLU A 83 4.94 3.73 -8.41
N ILE A 84 4.30 3.11 -7.43
CA ILE A 84 4.95 2.14 -6.54
C ILE A 84 4.17 0.84 -6.64
N ILE A 85 4.87 -0.23 -6.98
CA ILE A 85 4.30 -1.57 -7.10
C ILE A 85 4.87 -2.42 -5.98
N CYS A 86 3.99 -3.04 -5.18
CA CYS A 86 4.39 -3.97 -4.14
C CYS A 86 3.65 -5.30 -4.27
N ASP A 87 4.34 -6.38 -3.95
CA ASP A 87 3.76 -7.71 -3.86
C ASP A 87 3.63 -8.07 -2.37
N VAL A 88 2.41 -8.37 -1.94
CA VAL A 88 2.06 -8.77 -0.56
C VAL A 88 1.69 -10.25 -0.55
N PRO A 89 2.51 -11.14 0.06
CA PRO A 89 2.22 -12.56 0.12
C PRO A 89 1.12 -12.87 1.12
N ILE A 90 0.06 -13.54 0.67
CA ILE A 90 -1.04 -14.01 1.52
C ILE A 90 -0.65 -15.31 2.16
N SER A 91 -0.53 -15.26 3.48
CA SER A 91 -0.12 -16.43 4.25
C SER A 91 -0.70 -16.46 5.67
N GLY A 92 -1.73 -15.64 5.91
CA GLY A 92 -2.65 -15.69 7.03
C GLY A 92 -3.82 -16.63 6.74
N ALA A 93 -5.06 -16.23 7.00
CA ALA A 93 -6.23 -17.03 6.66
C ALA A 93 -6.81 -16.69 5.28
N THR A 94 -7.33 -17.70 4.56
CA THR A 94 -8.13 -17.49 3.36
C THR A 94 -9.49 -16.90 3.75
N GLY A 95 -9.98 -15.92 3.00
CA GLY A 95 -11.32 -15.39 3.21
C GLY A 95 -11.59 -14.07 2.51
N THR A 96 -12.77 -13.53 2.79
CA THR A 96 -13.25 -12.23 2.28
C THR A 96 -13.24 -11.19 3.39
N GLY A 97 -13.41 -9.92 3.00
CA GLY A 97 -13.57 -8.82 3.96
C GLY A 97 -12.26 -8.24 4.47
N TYR A 98 -11.14 -8.55 3.82
CA TYR A 98 -9.85 -7.98 4.16
C TYR A 98 -9.73 -6.55 3.64
N ASP A 99 -8.97 -5.73 4.34
CA ASP A 99 -8.60 -4.37 3.97
C ASP A 99 -7.11 -4.34 3.62
N LEU A 100 -6.74 -3.47 2.68
CA LEU A 100 -5.34 -3.14 2.40
C LEU A 100 -5.02 -1.80 3.04
N GLN A 101 -3.87 -1.74 3.72
CA GLN A 101 -3.31 -0.50 4.24
C GLN A 101 -1.94 -0.28 3.63
N ALA A 102 -1.70 0.94 3.15
CA ALA A 102 -0.39 1.40 2.74
C ALA A 102 -0.01 2.64 3.53
N LYS A 103 1.22 2.67 4.05
CA LYS A 103 1.74 3.77 4.85
C LYS A 103 3.17 4.08 4.46
N ILE A 104 3.48 5.36 4.24
CA ILE A 104 4.87 5.78 4.06
C ILE A 104 5.51 6.01 5.44
N MET A 105 6.57 5.27 5.71
CA MET A 105 7.34 5.25 6.93
C MET A 105 8.61 6.10 6.78
N GLY A 106 8.97 6.81 7.84
CA GLY A 106 10.19 7.64 7.88
C GLY A 106 10.04 9.02 7.24
N VAL A 107 8.83 9.41 6.84
CA VAL A 107 8.48 10.77 6.41
C VAL A 107 7.73 11.46 7.54
N PRO A 108 8.10 12.69 7.96
CA PRO A 108 7.24 13.49 8.82
C PRO A 108 5.90 13.74 8.10
N GLY A 109 4.80 13.31 8.70
CA GLY A 109 3.43 13.54 8.23
C GLY A 109 2.95 14.96 8.50
#